data_AF-A0A451B6I3-F1
#
_entry.id   AF-A0A451B6I3-F1
#
_cell.length_a   1.000
_cell.length_b   1.000
_cell.length_c   1.000
_cell.angle_alpha   90.00
_cell.angle_beta   90.00
_cell.angle_gamma   90.00
#
_symmetry.space_group_name_H-M   'P 1'
#
loop_
_entity.id
_entity.type
_entity.pdbx_description
1 polymer ?
#
loop_
_entity_poly.entity_id
_entity_poly.type
_entity_poly.pdbx_seq_one_letter_code
_entity_poly.pdbx_strand_id
1 'polypeptide(L)'
;MAVMELENLDIVEGRLPKRCRQLVREWAKIHQQELIEMWDTQNFHRVDPLEQPMKLQRFQNTGFEFSLLFADGETILVDLQPLIGAHVLEEDLASARIDPDWGCLEFRNGAVDIEPTTLYRYATNHRDSQTA
;
A
#
# COMPACT_ATOMS: atom_id res chain seq x y z
N MET A 1 -11.85 16.42 20.96
CA MET A 1 -11.47 17.29 19.83
C MET A 1 -9.96 17.41 19.81
N ALA A 2 -9.36 17.55 18.63
CA ALA A 2 -7.94 17.80 18.48
C ALA A 2 -7.71 18.76 17.31
N VAL A 3 -6.65 19.55 17.39
CA VAL A 3 -6.20 20.47 16.34
C VAL A 3 -4.87 19.95 15.82
N MET A 4 -4.77 19.81 14.50
CA MET A 4 -3.56 19.40 13.81
C MET A 4 -3.05 20.57 12.97
N GLU A 5 -1.77 20.88 13.05
CA GLU A 5 -1.15 21.85 12.13
C GLU A 5 -0.93 21.26 10.74
N LEU A 6 -0.94 22.09 9.70
CA LEU A 6 -0.82 21.62 8.32
C LEU A 6 0.63 21.43 7.87
N GLU A 7 1.62 22.04 8.52
CA GLU A 7 3.03 21.97 8.11
C GLU A 7 3.71 20.65 8.49
N ASN A 8 3.68 20.24 9.77
CA ASN A 8 4.29 18.98 10.21
C ASN A 8 3.27 17.89 10.55
N LEU A 9 1.97 18.20 10.47
CA LEU A 9 0.86 17.28 10.75
C LEU A 9 0.89 16.76 12.19
N ASP A 10 1.33 17.62 13.11
CA ASP A 10 1.40 17.36 14.54
C ASP A 10 0.15 17.87 15.25
N ILE A 11 -0.22 17.20 16.33
CA ILE A 11 -1.34 17.62 17.18
C ILE A 11 -0.85 18.73 18.10
N VAL A 12 -1.34 19.95 17.88
CA VAL A 12 -0.99 21.12 18.69
C VAL A 12 -1.96 21.32 19.86
N GLU A 13 -3.18 20.79 19.76
CA GLU A 13 -4.17 20.83 20.83
C GLU A 13 -4.99 19.54 20.90
N GLY A 14 -5.34 19.10 22.11
CA GLY A 14 -6.22 17.95 22.32
C GLY A 14 -5.55 16.60 22.07
N ARG A 15 -6.35 15.58 21.76
CA ARG A 15 -5.84 14.21 21.52
C ARG A 15 -6.74 13.41 20.58
N LEU A 16 -6.10 12.50 19.84
CA LEU A 16 -6.74 11.45 19.06
C LEU A 16 -6.22 10.08 19.49
N PRO A 17 -7.06 9.02 19.50
CA PRO A 17 -6.58 7.65 19.57
C PRO A 17 -5.53 7.38 18.49
N LYS A 18 -4.53 6.53 18.79
CA LYS A 18 -3.38 6.28 17.91
C LYS A 18 -3.78 5.99 16.46
N ARG A 19 -4.77 5.12 16.25
CA ARG A 19 -5.28 4.74 14.93
C ARG A 19 -5.93 5.91 14.18
N CYS A 20 -6.76 6.70 14.85
CA CYS A 20 -7.40 7.87 14.23
C CYS A 20 -6.34 8.92 13.84
N ARG A 21 -5.35 9.17 14.69
CA ARG A 21 -4.24 10.07 14.38
C ARG A 21 -3.46 9.61 13.14
N GLN A 22 -3.20 8.31 13.03
CA GLN A 22 -2.49 7.76 11.88
C GLN A 22 -3.27 7.97 10.58
N LEU A 23 -4.56 7.62 10.55
CA LEU A 23 -5.41 7.79 9.37
C LEU A 23 -5.52 9.26 8.94
N VAL A 24 -5.75 10.18 9.89
CA VAL A 24 -5.84 11.62 9.58
C VAL A 24 -4.49 12.15 9.08
N ARG A 25 -3.36 11.69 9.65
CA ARG A 25 -2.03 12.11 9.22
C ARG A 25 -1.69 11.57 7.83
N GLU A 26 -2.01 10.32 7.52
CA GLU A 26 -1.81 9.73 6.18
C GLU A 26 -2.63 10.48 5.13
N TRP A 27 -3.90 10.74 5.42
CA TRP A 27 -4.76 11.56 4.57
C TRP A 27 -4.21 12.98 4.37
N ALA A 28 -3.86 13.66 5.45
CA ALA A 28 -3.36 15.03 5.38
C ALA A 28 -1.99 15.12 4.69
N LYS A 29 -1.17 14.06 4.70
CA LYS A 29 0.07 13.99 3.91
C LYS A 29 -0.19 13.97 2.41
N ILE A 30 -1.18 13.21 1.96
CA ILE A 30 -1.54 13.13 0.54
C ILE A 30 -2.05 14.48 0.02
N HIS A 31 -2.84 15.18 0.85
CA HIS A 31 -3.51 16.43 0.48
C HIS A 31 -2.86 17.68 1.09
N GLN A 32 -1.61 17.60 1.58
CA GLN A 32 -1.03 18.64 2.43
C GLN A 32 -1.03 20.02 1.75
N GLN A 33 -0.56 20.06 0.51
CA GLN A 33 -0.46 21.29 -0.27
C GLN A 33 -1.84 21.89 -0.54
N GLU A 34 -2.82 21.05 -0.91
CA GLU A 34 -4.20 21.47 -1.14
C GLU A 34 -4.83 22.05 0.13
N LEU A 35 -4.60 21.44 1.29
CA LEU A 35 -5.10 21.94 2.58
C LEU A 35 -4.49 23.30 2.95
N ILE A 36 -3.19 23.49 2.72
CA ILE A 36 -2.50 24.78 2.94
C ILE A 36 -3.09 25.84 2.01
N GLU A 37 -3.27 25.53 0.73
CA GLU A 37 -3.87 26.45 -0.25
C GLU A 37 -5.32 26.82 0.11
N MET A 38 -6.12 25.86 0.57
CA MET A 38 -7.48 26.13 1.08
C MET A 38 -7.46 27.07 2.28
N TRP A 39 -6.50 26.90 3.18
CA TRP A 39 -6.33 27.78 4.34
C TRP A 39 -5.94 29.20 3.90
N ASP A 40 -5.00 29.36 2.99
CA ASP A 40 -4.55 30.68 2.55
C ASP A 40 -5.61 31.42 1.72
N THR A 41 -6.30 30.70 0.85
CA THR A 41 -7.30 31.28 -0.06
C THR A 41 -8.70 31.39 0.54
N GLN A 42 -8.96 30.69 1.64
CA GLN A 42 -10.29 30.54 2.25
C GLN A 42 -11.33 29.95 1.28
N ASN A 43 -10.89 29.25 0.23
CA ASN A 43 -11.76 28.57 -0.72
C ASN A 43 -11.91 27.10 -0.32
N PHE A 44 -13.02 26.77 0.34
CA PHE A 44 -13.24 25.42 0.88
C PHE A 44 -14.05 24.56 -0.09
N HIS A 45 -13.45 23.45 -0.50
CA HIS A 45 -14.06 22.37 -1.28
C HIS A 45 -13.89 21.01 -0.59
N ARG A 46 -14.50 19.98 -1.18
CA ARG A 46 -14.32 18.60 -0.70
C ARG A 46 -13.00 18.05 -1.21
N VAL A 47 -12.21 17.50 -0.31
CA VAL A 47 -10.98 16.77 -0.60
C VAL A 47 -11.31 15.28 -0.62
N ASP A 48 -10.70 14.53 -1.53
CA ASP A 48 -10.93 13.09 -1.67
C ASP A 48 -10.57 12.34 -0.37
N PRO A 49 -11.32 11.30 0.00
CA PRO A 49 -11.04 10.54 1.21
C PRO A 49 -9.74 9.73 1.07
N LEU A 50 -9.18 9.32 2.21
CA LEU A 50 -8.06 8.36 2.20
C LEU A 50 -8.53 7.06 1.55
N GLU A 51 -7.96 6.73 0.40
CA GLU A 51 -8.18 5.44 -0.23
C GLU A 51 -7.68 4.34 0.70
N GLN A 52 -8.51 3.32 0.94
CA GLN A 52 -8.02 2.13 1.62
C GLN A 52 -7.06 1.43 0.66
N PRO A 53 -5.77 1.28 1.01
CA PRO A 53 -4.82 0.62 0.13
C PRO A 53 -5.31 -0.81 -0.12
N MET A 54 -5.24 -1.23 -1.36
CA MET A 54 -5.61 -2.59 -1.74
C MET A 54 -4.77 -3.56 -0.92
N LYS A 55 -5.39 -4.55 -0.26
CA LYS A 55 -4.67 -5.50 0.60
C LYS A 55 -4.54 -6.85 -0.06
N LEU A 56 -3.36 -7.43 -0.02
CA LEU A 56 -3.16 -8.85 -0.31
C LEU A 56 -3.71 -9.67 0.86
N GLN A 57 -4.68 -10.55 0.59
CA GLN A 57 -5.25 -11.43 1.61
C GLN A 57 -4.54 -12.79 1.66
N ARG A 58 -4.21 -13.34 0.49
CA ARG A 58 -3.57 -14.64 0.38
C ARG A 58 -2.78 -14.71 -0.91
N PHE A 59 -1.74 -15.52 -0.93
CA PHE A 59 -1.09 -15.91 -2.17
C PHE A 59 -0.74 -17.39 -2.17
N GLN A 60 -0.45 -17.90 -3.36
CA GLN A 60 0.22 -19.17 -3.61
C GLN A 60 1.20 -18.97 -4.76
N ASN A 61 2.31 -19.70 -4.79
CA ASN A 61 3.25 -19.62 -5.90
C ASN A 61 3.85 -20.97 -6.25
N THR A 62 4.23 -21.12 -7.52
CA THR A 62 5.09 -22.20 -8.02
C THR A 62 6.19 -21.55 -8.82
N GLY A 63 7.40 -21.47 -8.26
CA GLY A 63 8.41 -20.56 -8.78
C GLY A 63 7.90 -19.11 -8.74
N PHE A 64 8.18 -18.34 -9.79
CA PHE A 64 7.79 -16.93 -9.91
C PHE A 64 6.35 -16.70 -10.41
N GLU A 65 5.59 -17.76 -10.68
CA GLU A 65 4.16 -17.68 -10.99
C GLU A 65 3.35 -17.59 -9.69
N PHE A 66 2.71 -16.44 -9.46
CA PHE A 66 1.93 -16.16 -8.25
C PHE A 66 0.43 -16.11 -8.54
N SER A 67 -0.35 -16.75 -7.69
CA SER A 67 -1.78 -16.53 -7.53
C SER A 67 -2.02 -15.63 -6.33
N LEU A 68 -2.53 -14.42 -6.56
CA LEU A 68 -2.69 -13.35 -5.57
C LEU A 68 -4.18 -13.07 -5.34
N LEU A 69 -4.69 -13.27 -4.13
CA LEU A 69 -6.06 -12.91 -3.73
C LEU A 69 -6.04 -11.59 -2.99
N PHE A 70 -6.75 -10.58 -3.52
CA PHE A 70 -6.85 -9.25 -2.93
C PHE A 70 -8.16 -9.03 -2.16
N ALA A 71 -8.23 -7.92 -1.41
CA ALA A 71 -9.32 -7.64 -0.49
C ALA A 71 -10.66 -7.30 -1.15
N ASP A 72 -10.66 -6.97 -2.44
CA ASP A 72 -11.85 -6.87 -3.28
C ASP A 72 -12.41 -8.24 -3.72
N GLY A 73 -11.72 -9.33 -3.37
CA GLY A 73 -12.08 -10.70 -3.72
C GLY A 73 -11.51 -11.15 -5.07
N GLU A 74 -10.74 -10.30 -5.76
CA GLU A 74 -10.17 -10.65 -7.04
C GLU A 74 -8.92 -11.53 -6.88
N THR A 75 -8.83 -12.58 -7.71
CA THR A 75 -7.60 -13.39 -7.83
C THR A 75 -6.88 -13.04 -9.13
N ILE A 76 -5.58 -12.77 -9.03
CA ILE A 76 -4.73 -12.45 -10.17
C ILE A 76 -3.62 -13.49 -10.27
N LEU A 77 -3.45 -14.07 -11.47
CA LEU A 77 -2.28 -14.88 -11.81
C LEU A 77 -1.27 -13.97 -12.51
N VAL A 78 -0.01 -13.99 -12.07
CA VAL A 78 1.04 -13.14 -12.64
C VAL A 78 2.43 -13.72 -12.39
N ASP A 79 3.32 -13.58 -13.37
CA ASP A 79 4.75 -13.79 -13.19
C ASP A 79 5.41 -12.58 -12.53
N LEU A 80 5.97 -12.79 -11.33
CA LEU A 80 6.68 -11.77 -10.57
C LEU A 80 8.18 -11.73 -10.87
N GLN A 81 8.73 -12.65 -11.68
CA GLN A 81 10.16 -12.66 -11.99
C GLN A 81 10.68 -11.30 -12.50
N PRO A 82 9.98 -10.57 -13.40
CA PRO A 82 10.45 -9.26 -13.84
C PRO A 82 10.49 -8.20 -12.72
N LEU A 83 9.67 -8.37 -11.68
CA LEU A 83 9.55 -7.43 -10.57
C LEU A 83 10.58 -7.72 -9.46
N ILE A 84 10.80 -9.00 -9.13
CA ILE A 84 11.63 -9.40 -7.97
C ILE A 84 12.88 -10.19 -8.31
N GLY A 85 13.03 -10.70 -9.54
CA GLY A 85 14.09 -11.64 -9.90
C GLY A 85 15.51 -11.09 -9.80
N ALA A 86 15.67 -9.76 -9.76
CA ALA A 86 16.96 -9.12 -9.50
C ALA A 86 17.38 -9.16 -8.01
N HIS A 87 16.43 -9.44 -7.09
CA HIS A 87 16.62 -9.33 -5.65
C HIS A 87 16.26 -10.62 -4.87
N VAL A 88 15.47 -11.49 -5.48
CA VAL A 88 14.95 -12.74 -4.92
C VAL A 88 15.29 -13.88 -5.87
N LEU A 89 16.09 -14.84 -5.39
CA LEU A 89 16.40 -16.05 -6.14
C LEU A 89 15.26 -17.07 -5.99
N GLU A 90 15.22 -18.06 -6.88
CA GLU A 90 14.16 -19.08 -6.85
C GLU A 90 14.11 -19.85 -5.51
N GLU A 91 15.28 -20.11 -4.90
CA GLU A 91 15.39 -20.73 -3.58
C GLU A 91 14.81 -19.88 -2.44
N ASP A 92 14.82 -18.55 -2.60
CA ASP A 92 14.29 -17.61 -1.61
C ASP A 92 12.75 -17.52 -1.67
N LEU A 93 12.11 -18.00 -2.74
CA LEU A 93 10.66 -17.89 -2.91
C LEU A 93 9.87 -18.66 -1.84
N ALA A 94 10.46 -19.72 -1.27
CA ALA A 94 9.88 -20.45 -0.15
C ALA A 94 9.77 -19.60 1.14
N SER A 95 10.50 -18.49 1.22
CA SER A 95 10.43 -17.54 2.34
C SER A 95 9.30 -16.52 2.21
N ALA A 96 8.59 -16.50 1.07
CA ALA A 96 7.50 -15.56 0.82
C ALA A 96 6.46 -15.62 1.94
N ARG A 97 6.05 -14.47 2.45
CA ARG A 97 4.94 -14.35 3.40
C ARG A 97 4.32 -12.96 3.35
N ILE A 98 3.11 -12.84 3.91
CA ILE A 98 2.48 -11.54 4.11
C ILE A 98 2.94 -11.01 5.47
N ASP A 99 3.55 -9.83 5.48
CA ASP A 99 3.91 -9.14 6.72
C ASP A 99 2.64 -8.82 7.54
N PRO A 100 2.58 -9.18 8.83
CA PRO A 100 1.37 -9.03 9.64
C PRO A 100 1.06 -7.58 10.05
N ASP A 101 2.05 -6.69 10.05
CA ASP A 101 1.90 -5.29 10.47
C ASP A 101 1.51 -4.39 9.29
N TRP A 102 2.06 -4.65 8.11
CA TRP A 102 1.95 -3.81 6.92
C TRP A 102 1.17 -4.47 5.77
N GLY A 103 1.06 -5.80 5.77
CA GLY A 103 0.39 -6.56 4.71
C GLY A 103 1.22 -6.72 3.43
N CYS A 104 2.47 -6.25 3.40
CA CYS A 104 3.38 -6.39 2.27
C CYS A 104 3.65 -7.87 1.95
N LEU A 105 3.84 -8.19 0.67
CA LEU A 105 4.43 -9.47 0.28
C LEU A 105 5.94 -9.35 0.48
N GLU A 106 6.50 -10.09 1.43
CA GLU A 106 7.92 -10.04 1.77
C GLU A 106 8.64 -11.36 1.53
N PHE A 107 9.95 -11.25 1.27
CA PHE A 107 10.89 -12.33 1.03
C PHE A 107 12.12 -12.15 1.91
N ARG A 108 12.89 -13.21 2.10
CA ARG A 108 14.19 -13.20 2.80
C ARG A 108 14.08 -12.56 4.20
N ASN A 109 12.99 -12.86 4.91
CA ASN A 109 12.64 -12.31 6.22
C ASN A 109 12.54 -10.77 6.24
N GLY A 110 11.93 -10.16 5.23
CA GLY A 110 11.69 -8.72 5.17
C GLY A 110 12.84 -7.91 4.56
N ALA A 111 13.88 -8.57 4.03
CA ALA A 111 14.95 -7.87 3.31
C ALA A 111 14.50 -7.37 1.93
N VAL A 112 13.44 -7.96 1.38
CA VAL A 112 12.79 -7.53 0.15
C VAL A 112 11.28 -7.58 0.38
N ASP A 113 10.57 -6.49 0.14
CA ASP A 113 9.12 -6.41 0.28
C ASP A 113 8.47 -5.67 -0.89
N ILE A 114 7.19 -5.97 -1.11
CA ILE A 114 6.34 -5.31 -2.10
C ILE A 114 5.07 -4.83 -1.40
N GLU A 115 4.87 -3.52 -1.44
CA GLU A 115 3.68 -2.87 -0.91
C GLU A 115 2.41 -3.35 -1.66
N PRO A 116 1.30 -3.68 -0.97
CA PRO A 116 0.14 -4.32 -1.58
C PRO A 116 -0.50 -3.56 -2.74
N THR A 117 -0.56 -2.23 -2.68
CA THR A 117 -1.11 -1.41 -3.77
C THR A 117 -0.21 -1.47 -4.99
N THR A 118 1.10 -1.44 -4.80
CA THR A 118 2.09 -1.60 -5.87
C THR A 118 2.02 -2.99 -6.49
N LEU A 119 1.91 -4.03 -5.68
CA LEU A 119 1.71 -5.41 -6.15
C LEU A 119 0.41 -5.55 -6.96
N TYR A 120 -0.70 -5.00 -6.47
CA TYR A 120 -1.98 -5.01 -7.17
C TYR A 120 -1.88 -4.33 -8.53
N ARG A 121 -1.33 -3.11 -8.59
CA ARG A 121 -1.13 -2.37 -9.84
C ARG A 121 -0.26 -3.12 -10.85
N TYR A 122 0.82 -3.73 -10.39
CA TYR A 122 1.67 -4.54 -11.25
C TYR A 122 0.89 -5.74 -11.79
N ALA A 123 0.24 -6.50 -10.90
CA ALA A 123 -0.53 -7.68 -11.24
C ALA A 123 -1.65 -7.37 -12.24
N THR A 124 -2.43 -6.29 -12.02
CA THR A 124 -3.51 -5.89 -12.93
C THR A 124 -3.04 -5.51 -14.34
N ASN A 125 -1.81 -4.99 -14.46
CA ASN A 125 -1.24 -4.60 -15.74
C ASN A 125 -0.59 -5.77 -16.50
N HIS A 126 -0.35 -6.91 -15.82
CA HIS A 126 0.41 -8.04 -16.36
C HIS A 126 -0.32 -9.39 -16.23
N ARG A 127 -1.67 -9.36 -16.08
CA ARG A 127 -2.51 -10.56 -15.88
C ARG A 127 -2.39 -11.61 -17.01
N ASP A 128 -1.87 -11.19 -18.17
CA ASP A 128 -1.85 -11.97 -19.42
C ASP A 128 -0.44 -12.20 -20.00
N SER A 129 0.54 -12.59 -19.19
CA SER A 129 1.83 -13.08 -19.74
C SER A 129 1.83 -14.58 -20.09
N GLN A 130 0.67 -15.26 -20.00
CA GLN A 130 0.48 -16.60 -20.54
C GLN A 130 -0.45 -16.57 -21.78
N THR A 131 0.10 -16.15 -22.92
CA THR A 131 -0.32 -16.69 -24.22
C THR A 131 0.91 -16.93 -25.10
N ALA A 132 1.49 -18.12 -24.95
CA ALA A 132 2.20 -18.85 -26.01
C ALA A 132 2.37 -20.32 -25.59
#